data_AF-A0A6B2EIA0-F1
#
_entry.id   AF-A0A6B2EIA0-F1
#
_cell.length_a   1.000
_cell.length_b   1.000
_cell.length_c   1.000
_cell.angle_alpha   90.00
_cell.angle_beta   90.00
_cell.angle_gamma   90.00
#
_symmetry.space_group_name_H-M   'P 1'
#
loop_
_entity.id
_entity.type
_entity.pdbx_description
1 polymer ?
#
loop_
_entity_poly.entity_id
_entity_poly.type
_entity_poly.pdbx_seq_one_letter_code
_entity_poly.pdbx_strand_id
1 'polypeptide(L)'
;RIEYCVEVYEQATKILKTEKMWSYYINTMLELNQDTSAQAFLKKKVLHTAMKGAYEAGFLSESHYVYYIEQLFKTRDCRMEYILEVFEKATKTHVSSVRLWEMWMRFHIQNESEQSLYEVFRQGVRKLGEESYPLWQLIIQYYQVRPDLPNRVEEIFNEAILQPPSVSSRLKAQYIEYMALTKDINAARQKYDKLMQNTTPCLEIHEKMAFLESIQCEPNVERWRKCHENAVQFFGEAHIKVWIDYIKFEKTQDTPKNISLIYDRAIKTLNVDLVNTFET
;
A
#
# COMPACT_ATOMS: atom_id res chain seq x y z
N ARG A 1 -29.63 -28.22 20.14
CA ARG A 1 -29.79 -27.54 18.82
C ARG A 1 -28.45 -27.09 18.25
N ILE A 2 -27.63 -26.31 18.95
CA ILE A 2 -26.29 -25.89 18.47
C ILE A 2 -25.37 -27.10 18.26
N GLU A 3 -25.31 -28.03 19.20
CA GLU A 3 -24.47 -29.23 19.12
C GLU A 3 -24.83 -30.12 17.92
N TYR A 4 -26.12 -30.31 17.64
CA TYR A 4 -26.58 -31.04 16.45
C TYR A 4 -26.17 -30.35 15.14
N CYS A 5 -26.25 -29.02 15.09
CA CYS A 5 -25.78 -28.24 13.93
C CYS A 5 -24.28 -28.46 13.71
N VAL A 6 -23.49 -28.40 14.78
CA VAL A 6 -22.04 -28.69 14.75
C VAL A 6 -21.77 -30.10 14.24
N GLU A 7 -22.47 -31.11 14.74
CA GLU A 7 -22.29 -32.50 14.34
C GLU A 7 -22.56 -32.72 12.83
N VAL A 8 -23.63 -32.13 12.30
CA VAL A 8 -23.95 -32.19 10.86
C VAL A 8 -22.82 -31.57 10.03
N TYR A 9 -22.30 -30.42 10.44
CA TYR A 9 -21.17 -29.80 9.75
C TYR A 9 -19.88 -30.62 9.85
N GLU A 10 -19.56 -31.18 11.02
CA GLU A 10 -18.39 -32.04 11.21
C GLU A 10 -18.46 -33.32 10.36
N GLN A 11 -19.64 -33.91 10.19
CA GLN A 11 -19.83 -35.02 9.25
C GLN A 11 -19.65 -34.56 7.81
N ALA A 12 -20.22 -33.41 7.45
CA ALA A 12 -20.10 -32.86 6.10
C ALA A 12 -18.65 -32.53 5.73
N THR A 13 -17.84 -31.97 6.63
CA THR A 13 -16.42 -31.65 6.35
C THR A 13 -15.53 -32.88 6.20
N LYS A 14 -15.91 -34.02 6.80
CA LYS A 14 -15.23 -35.31 6.60
C LYS A 14 -15.46 -35.86 5.20
N ILE A 15 -16.67 -35.68 4.66
CA ILE A 15 -17.07 -36.14 3.32
C ILE A 15 -16.59 -35.14 2.25
N LEU A 16 -16.83 -33.85 2.47
CA LEU A 16 -16.56 -32.75 1.56
C LEU A 16 -15.35 -31.94 2.06
N LYS A 17 -14.16 -32.42 1.72
CA LYS A 17 -12.87 -31.80 2.09
C LYS A 17 -12.57 -30.60 1.19
N THR A 18 -13.34 -29.53 1.34
CA THR A 18 -13.24 -28.32 0.52
C THR A 18 -13.29 -27.06 1.38
N GLU A 19 -12.61 -26.00 0.93
CA GLU A 19 -12.69 -24.67 1.55
C GLU A 19 -14.12 -24.18 1.67
N LYS A 20 -14.95 -24.42 0.64
CA LYS A 20 -16.34 -24.01 0.62
C LYS A 20 -17.17 -24.64 1.75
N MET A 21 -16.99 -25.93 2.02
CA MET A 21 -17.73 -26.61 3.09
C MET A 21 -17.32 -26.09 4.47
N TRP A 22 -16.01 -25.91 4.70
CA TRP A 22 -15.51 -25.30 5.93
C TRP A 22 -15.96 -23.86 6.10
N SER A 23 -16.04 -23.11 5.01
CA SER A 23 -16.56 -21.73 5.01
C SER A 23 -18.02 -21.67 5.44
N TYR A 24 -18.88 -22.57 4.95
CA TYR A 24 -20.28 -22.64 5.41
C TYR A 24 -20.38 -22.95 6.90
N TYR A 25 -19.57 -23.90 7.37
CA TYR A 25 -19.55 -24.26 8.79
C TYR A 25 -19.14 -23.06 9.65
N ILE A 26 -18.01 -22.42 9.31
CA ILE A 26 -17.49 -21.26 10.06
C ILE A 26 -18.47 -20.09 10.03
N ASN A 27 -19.02 -19.75 8.86
CA ASN A 27 -19.95 -18.63 8.72
C ASN A 27 -21.22 -18.84 9.56
N THR A 28 -21.75 -20.07 9.59
CA THR A 28 -22.89 -20.40 10.46
C THR A 28 -22.52 -20.21 11.93
N MET A 29 -21.32 -20.63 12.35
CA MET A 29 -20.88 -20.42 13.73
C MET A 29 -20.65 -18.93 14.05
N LEU A 30 -20.18 -18.13 13.08
CA LEU A 30 -20.04 -16.68 13.22
C LEU A 30 -21.39 -16.00 13.42
N GLU A 31 -22.39 -16.34 12.61
CA GLU A 31 -23.77 -15.83 12.74
C GLU A 31 -24.35 -16.13 14.12
N LEU A 32 -24.16 -17.37 14.61
CA LEU A 32 -24.60 -17.76 15.96
C LEU A 32 -23.95 -16.93 17.07
N ASN A 33 -22.72 -16.45 16.86
CA ASN A 33 -21.96 -15.65 17.81
C ASN A 33 -22.28 -14.15 17.78
N GLN A 34 -23.10 -13.66 16.83
CA GLN A 34 -23.53 -12.26 16.82
C GLN A 34 -24.46 -11.94 18.00
N ASP A 35 -25.28 -12.90 18.41
CA ASP A 35 -26.15 -12.78 19.59
C ASP A 35 -25.54 -13.52 20.79
N THR A 36 -24.98 -12.80 21.74
CA THR A 36 -24.41 -13.37 22.98
C THR A 36 -25.37 -13.38 24.15
N SER A 37 -26.68 -13.11 23.95
CA SER A 37 -27.68 -13.07 25.03
C SER A 37 -27.84 -14.41 25.76
N ALA A 38 -27.67 -15.54 25.05
CA ALA A 38 -27.78 -16.89 25.59
C ALA A 38 -26.63 -17.79 25.12
N GLN A 39 -26.14 -18.65 26.02
CA GLN A 39 -25.14 -19.69 25.74
C GLN A 39 -23.83 -19.16 25.11
N ALA A 40 -23.43 -17.93 25.45
CA ALA A 40 -22.26 -17.26 24.87
C ALA A 40 -20.96 -18.09 24.95
N PHE A 41 -20.74 -18.80 26.06
CA PHE A 41 -19.58 -19.69 26.20
C PHE A 41 -19.59 -20.83 25.19
N LEU A 42 -20.72 -21.53 25.05
CA LEU A 42 -20.86 -22.62 24.10
C LEU A 42 -20.69 -22.13 22.66
N LYS A 43 -21.30 -20.99 22.32
CA LYS A 43 -21.18 -20.35 21.00
C LYS A 43 -19.73 -20.02 20.65
N LYS A 44 -18.99 -19.42 21.58
CA LYS A 44 -17.55 -19.13 21.39
C LYS A 44 -16.73 -20.41 21.24
N LYS A 45 -17.04 -21.43 22.05
CA LYS A 45 -16.36 -22.73 22.00
C LYS A 45 -16.53 -23.39 20.63
N VAL A 46 -17.77 -23.48 20.10
CA VAL A 46 -18.01 -24.15 18.82
C VAL A 46 -17.40 -23.41 17.63
N LEU A 47 -17.38 -22.07 17.65
CA LEU A 47 -16.69 -21.27 16.65
C LEU A 47 -15.17 -21.50 16.69
N HIS A 48 -14.58 -21.51 17.88
CA HIS A 48 -13.16 -21.81 18.04
C HIS A 48 -12.81 -23.21 17.53
N THR A 49 -13.61 -24.22 17.87
CA THR A 49 -13.42 -25.60 17.37
C THR A 49 -13.53 -25.65 15.84
N ALA A 50 -14.53 -25.00 15.24
CA ALA A 50 -14.71 -24.97 13.79
C ALA A 50 -13.50 -24.33 13.08
N MET A 51 -13.01 -23.20 13.61
CA MET A 51 -11.85 -22.51 13.05
C MET A 51 -10.57 -23.30 13.19
N LYS A 52 -10.32 -23.87 14.37
CA LYS A 52 -9.14 -24.72 14.60
C LYS A 52 -9.17 -25.96 13.70
N GLY A 53 -10.33 -26.60 13.55
CA GLY A 53 -10.51 -27.74 12.64
C GLY A 53 -10.23 -27.37 11.18
N ALA A 54 -10.75 -26.23 10.71
CA ALA A 54 -10.47 -25.75 9.36
C ALA A 54 -9.00 -25.37 9.15
N TYR A 55 -8.37 -24.75 10.18
CA TYR A 55 -6.94 -24.44 10.17
C TYR A 55 -6.11 -25.71 10.01
N GLU A 56 -6.35 -26.71 10.85
CA GLU A 56 -5.62 -27.99 10.83
C GLU A 56 -5.82 -28.71 9.49
N ALA A 57 -7.05 -28.71 8.97
CA ALA A 57 -7.38 -29.31 7.68
C ALA A 57 -6.84 -28.51 6.46
N GLY A 58 -6.39 -27.26 6.65
CA GLY A 58 -5.83 -26.43 5.57
C GLY A 58 -6.87 -25.82 4.63
N PHE A 59 -8.09 -25.60 5.13
CA PHE A 59 -9.24 -25.13 4.33
C PHE A 59 -9.82 -23.79 4.81
N LEU A 60 -9.01 -22.99 5.51
CA LEU A 60 -9.40 -21.62 5.84
C LEU A 60 -9.28 -20.72 4.61
N SER A 61 -10.35 -20.00 4.30
CA SER A 61 -10.30 -18.89 3.34
C SER A 61 -9.46 -17.73 3.90
N GLU A 62 -9.04 -16.80 3.04
CA GLU A 62 -8.32 -15.59 3.46
C GLU A 62 -9.06 -14.83 4.57
N SER A 63 -10.36 -14.59 4.38
CA SER A 63 -11.17 -13.85 5.35
C SER A 63 -11.28 -14.56 6.70
N HIS A 64 -11.31 -15.90 6.70
CA HIS A 64 -11.31 -16.68 7.94
C HIS A 64 -9.93 -16.70 8.60
N TYR A 65 -8.84 -16.70 7.84
CA TYR A 65 -7.50 -16.52 8.41
C TYR A 65 -7.35 -15.16 9.11
N VAL A 66 -7.79 -14.08 8.45
CA VAL A 66 -7.78 -12.73 9.03
C VAL A 66 -8.54 -12.72 10.35
N TYR A 67 -9.79 -13.21 10.35
CA TYR A 67 -10.58 -13.28 11.58
C TYR A 67 -9.89 -14.14 12.65
N TYR A 68 -9.36 -15.31 12.26
CA TYR A 68 -8.75 -16.25 13.19
C TYR A 68 -7.55 -15.62 13.91
N ILE A 69 -6.65 -14.97 13.16
CA ILE A 69 -5.49 -14.25 13.71
C ILE A 69 -5.93 -13.12 14.63
N GLU A 70 -6.97 -12.35 14.26
CA GLU A 70 -7.52 -11.30 15.13
C GLU A 70 -8.08 -11.83 16.44
N GLN A 71 -8.63 -13.06 16.46
CA GLN A 71 -9.05 -13.70 17.71
C GLN A 71 -7.85 -14.16 18.53
N LEU A 72 -6.81 -14.71 17.89
CA LEU A 72 -5.59 -15.12 18.60
C LEU A 72 -4.94 -13.94 19.34
N PHE A 73 -4.95 -12.74 18.76
CA PHE A 73 -4.47 -11.53 19.44
C PHE A 73 -5.28 -11.11 20.67
N LYS A 74 -6.57 -11.47 20.72
CA LYS A 74 -7.42 -11.18 21.90
C LYS A 74 -7.23 -12.19 23.01
N THR A 75 -6.72 -13.39 22.69
CA THR A 75 -6.51 -14.47 23.65
C THR A 75 -5.15 -14.29 24.34
N ARG A 76 -5.17 -13.96 25.63
CA ARG A 76 -3.96 -13.69 26.43
C ARG A 76 -2.99 -14.88 26.56
N ASP A 77 -3.48 -16.10 26.34
CA ASP A 77 -2.70 -17.35 26.53
C ASP A 77 -2.13 -17.92 25.22
N CYS A 78 -2.29 -17.23 24.08
CA CYS A 78 -1.75 -17.71 22.82
C CYS A 78 -0.23 -17.52 22.75
N ARG A 79 0.50 -18.64 22.61
CA ARG A 79 1.95 -18.65 22.44
C ARG A 79 2.37 -17.95 21.13
N MET A 80 3.40 -17.13 21.19
CA MET A 80 3.92 -16.38 20.04
C MET A 80 4.30 -17.31 18.88
N GLU A 81 4.91 -18.46 19.15
CA GLU A 81 5.34 -19.42 18.13
C GLU A 81 4.14 -19.95 17.33
N TYR A 82 2.99 -20.14 17.99
CA TYR A 82 1.78 -20.59 17.33
C TYR A 82 1.18 -19.51 16.42
N ILE A 83 1.22 -18.24 16.83
CA ILE A 83 0.78 -17.12 16.00
C ILE A 83 1.65 -17.03 14.74
N LEU A 84 2.98 -17.18 14.88
CA LEU A 84 3.92 -17.18 13.76
C LEU A 84 3.66 -18.36 12.80
N GLU A 85 3.40 -19.56 13.33
CA GLU A 85 3.02 -20.72 12.52
C GLU A 85 1.74 -20.46 11.71
N VAL A 86 0.74 -19.84 12.33
CA VAL A 86 -0.51 -19.47 11.66
C VAL A 86 -0.26 -18.46 10.54
N PHE A 87 0.58 -17.43 10.77
CA PHE A 87 0.97 -16.46 9.74
C PHE A 87 1.71 -17.11 8.58
N GLU A 88 2.66 -18.00 8.87
CA GLU A 88 3.43 -18.71 7.86
C GLU A 88 2.50 -19.60 7.00
N LYS A 89 1.56 -20.31 7.62
CA LYS A 89 0.58 -21.11 6.88
C LYS A 89 -0.37 -20.25 6.05
N ALA A 90 -0.87 -19.14 6.62
CA ALA A 90 -1.79 -18.23 5.94
C ALA A 90 -1.15 -17.59 4.71
N THR A 91 0.09 -17.10 4.82
CA THR A 91 0.81 -16.47 3.72
C THR A 91 1.36 -17.46 2.69
N LYS A 92 1.54 -18.74 3.05
CA LYS A 92 1.84 -19.82 2.09
C LYS A 92 0.62 -20.24 1.27
N THR A 93 -0.56 -20.24 1.88
CA THR A 93 -1.81 -20.65 1.22
C THR A 93 -2.44 -19.51 0.41
N HIS A 94 -2.34 -18.28 0.91
CA HIS A 94 -2.91 -17.07 0.31
C HIS A 94 -1.80 -16.05 0.00
N VAL A 95 -0.88 -16.43 -0.89
CA VAL A 95 0.37 -15.69 -1.18
C VAL A 95 0.14 -14.25 -1.63
N SER A 96 -0.94 -14.00 -2.36
CA SER A 96 -1.33 -12.69 -2.89
C SER A 96 -2.07 -11.80 -1.88
N SER A 97 -2.36 -12.27 -0.66
CA SER A 97 -3.08 -11.49 0.34
C SER A 97 -2.17 -10.44 0.97
N VAL A 98 -2.28 -9.20 0.49
CA VAL A 98 -1.61 -8.04 1.10
C VAL A 98 -1.97 -7.91 2.59
N ARG A 99 -3.25 -8.15 2.93
CA ARG A 99 -3.76 -8.02 4.29
C ARG A 99 -3.05 -8.95 5.27
N LEU A 100 -2.80 -10.20 4.91
CA LEU A 100 -2.11 -11.16 5.78
C LEU A 100 -0.66 -10.75 6.03
N TRP A 101 0.05 -10.27 5.00
CA TRP A 101 1.40 -9.74 5.15
C TRP A 101 1.45 -8.48 6.03
N GLU A 102 0.52 -7.54 5.86
CA GLU A 102 0.42 -6.37 6.72
C GLU A 102 0.15 -6.73 8.18
N MET A 103 -0.74 -7.69 8.43
CA MET A 103 -1.02 -8.17 9.78
C MET A 103 0.22 -8.79 10.43
N TRP A 104 1.01 -9.55 9.66
CA TRP A 104 2.26 -10.14 10.16
C TRP A 104 3.32 -9.08 10.46
N MET A 105 3.49 -8.08 9.58
CA MET A 105 4.37 -6.95 9.87
C MET A 105 3.93 -6.19 11.13
N ARG A 106 2.64 -5.89 11.27
CA ARG A 106 2.09 -5.22 12.46
C ARG A 106 2.30 -6.01 13.74
N PHE A 107 2.25 -7.34 13.66
CA PHE A 107 2.60 -8.20 14.78
C PHE A 107 4.05 -7.97 15.24
N HIS A 108 5.02 -7.94 14.33
CA HIS A 108 6.40 -7.67 14.70
C HIS A 108 6.65 -6.23 15.18
N ILE A 109 5.92 -5.25 14.64
CA ILE A 109 5.94 -3.87 15.14
C ILE A 109 5.50 -3.81 16.61
N GLN A 110 4.40 -4.48 16.96
CA GLN A 110 3.88 -4.51 18.32
C GLN A 110 4.80 -5.23 19.32
N ASN A 111 5.58 -6.20 18.83
CA ASN A 111 6.55 -6.94 19.63
C ASN A 111 7.97 -6.35 19.54
N GLU A 112 8.11 -5.13 19.02
CA GLU A 112 9.37 -4.38 18.91
C GLU A 112 10.53 -5.15 18.24
N SER A 113 10.21 -6.05 17.31
CA SER A 113 11.21 -6.87 16.61
C SER A 113 11.51 -6.30 15.22
N GLU A 114 12.49 -5.39 15.14
CA GLU A 114 12.88 -4.72 13.88
C GLU A 114 13.42 -5.71 12.84
N GLN A 115 14.30 -6.62 13.25
CA GLN A 115 14.88 -7.61 12.33
C GLN A 115 13.80 -8.50 11.71
N SER A 116 12.93 -9.09 12.55
CA SER A 116 11.85 -9.96 12.08
C SER A 116 10.84 -9.19 11.20
N LEU A 117 10.55 -7.94 11.56
CA LEU A 117 9.72 -7.06 10.74
C LEU A 117 10.31 -6.89 9.33
N TYR A 118 11.61 -6.58 9.24
CA TYR A 118 12.29 -6.39 7.96
C TYR A 118 12.36 -7.69 7.14
N GLU A 119 12.57 -8.84 7.79
CA GLU A 119 12.54 -10.15 7.14
C GLU A 119 11.16 -10.46 6.54
N VAL A 120 10.08 -10.25 7.29
CA VAL A 120 8.70 -10.44 6.81
C VAL A 120 8.38 -9.46 5.69
N PHE A 121 8.77 -8.19 5.83
CA PHE A 121 8.65 -7.18 4.78
C PHE A 121 9.29 -7.63 3.47
N ARG A 122 10.56 -8.07 3.51
CA ARG A 122 11.29 -8.54 2.31
C ARG A 122 10.64 -9.77 1.69
N GLN A 123 10.12 -10.69 2.50
CA GLN A 123 9.38 -11.85 2.01
C GLN A 123 8.08 -11.44 1.32
N GLY A 124 7.29 -10.57 1.98
CA GLY A 124 6.02 -10.07 1.43
C GLY A 124 6.21 -9.32 0.12
N VAL A 125 7.20 -8.42 0.04
CA VAL A 125 7.53 -7.70 -1.21
C VAL A 125 7.85 -8.66 -2.35
N ARG A 126 8.68 -9.68 -2.09
CA ARG A 126 9.03 -10.69 -3.11
C ARG A 126 7.83 -11.50 -3.58
N LYS A 127 6.87 -11.77 -2.69
CA LYS A 127 5.69 -12.60 -2.99
C LYS A 127 4.56 -11.83 -3.66
N LEU A 128 4.33 -10.58 -3.24
CA LEU A 128 3.27 -9.71 -3.76
C LEU A 128 3.67 -9.00 -5.06
N GLY A 129 4.96 -8.76 -5.29
CA GLY A 129 5.45 -8.06 -6.48
C GLY A 129 4.84 -6.66 -6.59
N GLU A 130 4.03 -6.43 -7.62
CA GLU A 130 3.40 -5.14 -7.92
C GLU A 130 2.40 -4.69 -6.83
N GLU A 131 1.77 -5.64 -6.14
CA GLU A 131 0.81 -5.35 -5.06
C GLU A 131 1.49 -5.05 -3.71
N SER A 132 2.83 -4.96 -3.68
CA SER A 132 3.59 -4.77 -2.44
C SER A 132 3.59 -3.34 -1.88
N TYR A 133 3.02 -2.37 -2.60
CA TYR A 133 3.05 -0.95 -2.20
C TYR A 133 2.60 -0.69 -0.75
N PRO A 134 1.53 -1.30 -0.21
CA PRO A 134 1.13 -1.10 1.18
C PRO A 134 2.19 -1.55 2.19
N LEU A 135 2.97 -2.58 1.88
CA LEU A 135 4.07 -3.03 2.75
C LEU A 135 5.20 -1.99 2.80
N TRP A 136 5.51 -1.36 1.66
CA TRP A 136 6.48 -0.26 1.60
C TRP A 136 6.04 0.92 2.46
N GLN A 137 4.76 1.30 2.38
CA GLN A 137 4.23 2.37 3.22
C GLN A 137 4.35 2.04 4.71
N LEU A 138 4.02 0.80 5.09
CA LEU A 138 4.06 0.36 6.48
C LEU A 138 5.49 0.40 7.04
N ILE A 139 6.49 -0.08 6.30
CA ILE A 139 7.88 -0.09 6.77
C ILE A 139 8.48 1.33 6.81
N ILE A 140 8.13 2.20 5.86
CA ILE A 140 8.56 3.61 5.87
C ILE A 140 7.99 4.33 7.10
N GLN A 141 6.69 4.18 7.36
CA GLN A 141 6.03 4.76 8.54
C GLN A 141 6.66 4.26 9.85
N TYR A 142 7.01 2.96 9.91
CA TYR A 142 7.70 2.40 11.06
C TYR A 142 9.04 3.11 11.33
N TYR A 143 9.90 3.29 10.33
CA TYR A 143 11.19 3.95 10.54
C TYR A 143 11.08 5.47 10.73
N GLN A 144 10.05 6.13 10.18
CA GLN A 144 9.85 7.59 10.35
C GLN A 144 9.61 8.00 11.81
N VAL A 145 9.05 7.12 12.64
CA VAL A 145 8.80 7.38 14.07
C VAL A 145 9.92 6.87 14.98
N ARG A 146 11.06 6.43 14.42
CA ARG A 146 12.19 5.82 15.14
C ARG A 146 13.43 6.71 15.07
N PRO A 147 13.59 7.67 15.98
CA PRO A 147 14.76 8.57 15.99
C PRO A 147 16.07 7.84 16.29
N ASP A 148 16.00 6.63 16.86
CA ASP A 148 17.12 5.72 17.09
C ASP A 148 17.69 5.12 15.78
N LEU A 149 16.97 5.23 14.66
CA LEU A 149 17.33 4.64 13.36
C LEU A 149 17.29 5.67 12.21
N PRO A 150 18.05 6.77 12.28
CA PRO A 150 17.86 7.95 11.44
C PRO A 150 18.09 7.71 9.93
N ASN A 151 18.91 6.73 9.55
CA ASN A 151 19.25 6.46 8.15
C ASN A 151 18.29 5.48 7.46
N ARG A 152 17.48 4.74 8.23
CA ARG A 152 16.68 3.63 7.69
C ARG A 152 15.62 4.12 6.72
N VAL A 153 15.01 5.28 6.96
CA VAL A 153 13.99 5.83 6.04
C VAL A 153 14.58 6.06 4.65
N GLU A 154 15.76 6.68 4.55
CA GLU A 154 16.42 6.91 3.27
C GLU A 154 16.89 5.61 2.60
N GLU A 155 17.40 4.65 3.37
CA GLU A 155 17.76 3.31 2.85
C GLU A 155 16.56 2.62 2.21
N ILE A 156 15.42 2.58 2.91
CA ILE A 156 14.18 1.99 2.40
C ILE A 156 13.69 2.71 1.15
N PHE A 157 13.71 4.04 1.13
CA PHE A 157 13.35 4.77 -0.09
C PHE A 157 14.29 4.45 -1.26
N ASN A 158 15.60 4.33 -1.02
CA ASN A 158 16.55 3.95 -2.07
C ASN A 158 16.33 2.52 -2.58
N GLU A 159 15.89 1.58 -1.73
CA GLU A 159 15.44 0.25 -2.19
C GLU A 159 14.12 0.33 -2.98
N ALA A 160 13.20 1.20 -2.54
CA ALA A 160 11.86 1.32 -3.07
C ALA A 160 11.81 1.89 -4.50
N ILE A 161 12.68 2.85 -4.80
CA ILE A 161 12.76 3.46 -6.14
C ILE A 161 13.28 2.50 -7.22
N LEU A 162 13.86 1.37 -6.81
CA LEU A 162 14.33 0.30 -7.70
C LEU A 162 13.24 -0.75 -8.01
N GLN A 163 12.07 -0.63 -7.40
CA GLN A 163 10.94 -1.53 -7.64
C GLN A 163 10.21 -1.22 -8.96
N PRO A 164 9.33 -2.13 -9.44
CA PRO A 164 8.50 -1.88 -10.61
C PRO A 164 7.69 -0.57 -10.51
N PRO A 165 7.31 0.05 -11.64
CA PRO A 165 6.61 1.34 -11.67
C PRO A 165 5.34 1.42 -10.81
N SER A 166 4.60 0.30 -10.67
CA SER A 166 3.42 0.19 -9.80
C SER A 166 3.71 0.56 -8.34
N VAL A 167 4.94 0.35 -7.89
CA VAL A 167 5.42 0.67 -6.54
C VAL A 167 6.28 1.94 -6.56
N SER A 168 7.28 1.99 -7.45
CA SER A 168 8.33 3.02 -7.39
C SER A 168 7.83 4.43 -7.76
N SER A 169 6.86 4.57 -8.66
CA SER A 169 6.37 5.90 -9.10
C SER A 169 5.84 6.74 -7.95
N ARG A 170 4.99 6.15 -7.10
CA ARG A 170 4.44 6.83 -5.90
C ARG A 170 5.50 7.09 -4.84
N LEU A 171 6.43 6.15 -4.66
CA LEU A 171 7.48 6.25 -3.63
C LEU A 171 8.56 7.27 -3.99
N LYS A 172 8.84 7.51 -5.29
CA LYS A 172 9.70 8.61 -5.73
C LYS A 172 9.15 9.97 -5.31
N ALA A 173 7.84 10.19 -5.51
CA ALA A 173 7.17 11.41 -5.07
C ALA A 173 7.21 11.58 -3.54
N GLN A 174 6.92 10.52 -2.79
CA GLN A 174 7.02 10.55 -1.32
C GLN A 174 8.45 10.79 -0.84
N TYR A 175 9.47 10.31 -1.56
CA TYR A 175 10.85 10.51 -1.17
C TYR A 175 11.26 11.98 -1.29
N ILE A 176 10.93 12.67 -2.40
CA ILE A 176 11.26 14.10 -2.52
C ILE A 176 10.50 14.95 -1.49
N GLU A 177 9.27 14.57 -1.15
CA GLU A 177 8.49 15.21 -0.08
C GLU A 177 9.14 15.00 1.28
N TYR A 178 9.56 13.76 1.59
CA TYR A 178 10.31 13.46 2.80
C TYR A 178 11.59 14.29 2.91
N MET A 179 12.34 14.45 1.81
CA MET A 179 13.55 15.28 1.78
C MET A 179 13.25 16.76 2.04
N ALA A 180 12.13 17.27 1.51
CA ALA A 180 11.70 18.65 1.75
C ALA A 180 11.31 18.87 3.22
N LEU A 181 10.60 17.92 3.83
CA LEU A 181 10.08 18.02 5.19
C LEU A 181 11.15 17.83 6.27
N THR A 182 12.13 16.94 6.03
CA THR A 182 13.14 16.58 7.05
C THR A 182 14.43 17.36 6.93
N LYS A 183 14.71 17.91 5.74
CA LYS A 183 15.89 18.74 5.49
C LYS A 183 15.41 20.10 5.02
N ASP A 184 15.32 20.30 3.72
CA ASP A 184 14.83 21.53 3.13
C ASP A 184 14.43 21.31 1.65
N ILE A 185 13.86 22.33 1.05
CA ILE A 185 13.48 22.33 -0.37
C ILE A 185 14.69 22.12 -1.31
N ASN A 186 15.89 22.54 -0.92
CA ASN A 186 17.09 22.36 -1.74
C ASN A 186 17.51 20.89 -1.81
N ALA A 187 17.39 20.15 -0.71
CA ALA A 187 17.62 18.72 -0.66
C ALA A 187 16.60 17.97 -1.53
N ALA A 188 15.34 18.40 -1.52
CA ALA A 188 14.31 17.85 -2.42
C ALA A 188 14.64 18.12 -3.90
N ARG A 189 15.04 19.35 -4.26
CA ARG A 189 15.48 19.70 -5.63
C ARG A 189 16.65 18.84 -6.11
N GLN A 190 17.66 18.67 -5.26
CA GLN A 190 18.81 17.82 -5.58
C GLN A 190 18.41 16.36 -5.76
N LYS A 191 17.50 15.85 -4.90
CA LYS A 191 17.02 14.48 -5.02
C LYS A 191 16.19 14.28 -6.29
N TYR A 192 15.34 15.24 -6.62
CA TYR A 192 14.58 15.28 -7.87
C TYR A 192 15.51 15.21 -9.09
N ASP A 193 16.52 16.08 -9.18
CA ASP A 193 17.47 16.07 -10.30
C ASP A 193 18.18 14.71 -10.44
N LYS A 194 18.60 14.09 -9.31
CA LYS A 194 19.21 12.75 -9.30
C LYS A 194 18.25 11.67 -9.79
N LEU A 195 16.98 11.71 -9.39
CA LEU A 195 15.97 10.72 -9.80
C LEU A 195 15.64 10.85 -11.29
N MET A 196 15.64 12.07 -11.82
CA MET A 196 15.44 12.34 -13.24
C MET A 196 16.54 11.79 -14.14
N GLN A 197 17.78 11.74 -13.64
CA GLN A 197 18.90 11.19 -14.40
C GLN A 197 18.95 9.65 -14.39
N ASN A 198 18.51 9.03 -13.30
CA ASN A 198 18.83 7.63 -13.02
C ASN A 198 17.63 6.69 -13.07
N THR A 199 16.42 7.19 -13.34
CA THR A 199 15.21 6.36 -13.26
C THR A 199 14.22 6.67 -14.37
N THR A 200 13.33 5.71 -14.67
CA THR A 200 12.22 5.92 -15.60
C THR A 200 11.36 7.10 -15.15
N PRO A 201 11.01 8.03 -16.06
CA PRO A 201 10.10 9.13 -15.76
C PRO A 201 8.77 8.62 -15.20
N CYS A 202 8.25 9.29 -14.18
CA CYS A 202 6.90 9.06 -13.66
C CYS A 202 6.23 10.40 -13.41
N LEU A 203 4.93 10.52 -13.69
CA LEU A 203 4.24 11.81 -13.63
C LEU A 203 4.22 12.36 -12.19
N GLU A 204 4.05 11.48 -11.21
CA GLU A 204 3.85 11.80 -9.81
C GLU A 204 5.02 12.59 -9.20
N ILE A 205 6.26 12.34 -9.67
CA ILE A 205 7.43 13.06 -9.14
C ILE A 205 7.46 14.51 -9.63
N HIS A 206 7.03 14.77 -10.88
CA HIS A 206 6.96 16.12 -11.43
C HIS A 206 5.85 16.92 -10.76
N GLU A 207 4.67 16.32 -10.61
CA GLU A 207 3.53 16.94 -9.94
C GLU A 207 3.88 17.27 -8.48
N LYS A 208 4.50 16.32 -7.76
CA LYS A 208 4.90 16.55 -6.37
C LYS A 208 5.97 17.62 -6.24
N MET A 209 7.00 17.64 -7.08
CA MET A 209 8.03 18.68 -7.02
C MET A 209 7.45 20.06 -7.35
N ALA A 210 6.59 20.17 -8.36
CA ALA A 210 5.89 21.42 -8.69
C ALA A 210 5.00 21.90 -7.54
N PHE A 211 4.29 20.99 -6.87
CA PHE A 211 3.52 21.31 -5.67
C PHE A 211 4.42 21.83 -4.54
N LEU A 212 5.53 21.16 -4.25
CA LEU A 212 6.47 21.58 -3.21
C LEU A 212 7.04 22.98 -3.47
N GLU A 213 7.31 23.34 -4.73
CA GLU A 213 7.70 24.71 -5.10
C GLU A 213 6.56 25.72 -4.88
N SER A 214 5.33 25.35 -5.26
CA SER A 214 4.17 26.26 -5.18
C SER A 214 3.82 26.70 -3.76
N ILE A 215 4.16 25.90 -2.75
CA ILE A 215 3.88 26.18 -1.33
C ILE A 215 5.03 26.88 -0.61
N GLN A 216 6.15 27.15 -1.29
CA GLN A 216 7.25 27.91 -0.69
C GLN A 216 6.83 29.37 -0.50
N CYS A 217 7.33 30.01 0.58
CA CYS A 217 7.15 31.45 0.79
C CYS A 217 7.78 32.27 -0.35
N GLU A 218 8.96 31.84 -0.81
CA GLU A 218 9.67 32.38 -1.97
C GLU A 218 9.93 31.24 -2.97
N PRO A 219 8.99 30.97 -3.89
CA PRO A 219 9.16 29.90 -4.88
C PRO A 219 10.33 30.16 -5.81
N ASN A 220 11.08 29.10 -6.15
CA ASN A 220 12.03 29.20 -7.25
C ASN A 220 11.28 28.96 -8.56
N VAL A 221 10.88 30.06 -9.20
CA VAL A 221 10.07 30.06 -10.42
C VAL A 221 10.71 29.26 -11.56
N GLU A 222 12.04 29.31 -11.70
CA GLU A 222 12.76 28.55 -12.72
C GLU A 222 12.67 27.04 -12.47
N ARG A 223 12.87 26.62 -11.22
CA ARG A 223 12.74 25.22 -10.82
C ARG A 223 11.31 24.72 -10.93
N TRP A 224 10.33 25.54 -10.54
CA TRP A 224 8.92 25.21 -10.68
C TRP A 224 8.54 25.04 -12.15
N ARG A 225 8.94 25.97 -13.02
CA ARG A 225 8.75 25.87 -14.48
C ARG A 225 9.38 24.61 -15.05
N LYS A 226 10.60 24.28 -14.65
CA LYS A 226 11.31 23.05 -15.08
C LYS A 226 10.51 21.79 -14.76
N CYS A 227 9.79 21.75 -13.63
CA CYS A 227 8.96 20.60 -13.29
C CYS A 227 7.83 20.39 -14.30
N HIS A 228 7.16 21.48 -14.71
CA HIS A 228 6.12 21.45 -15.72
C HIS A 228 6.67 21.13 -17.12
N GLU A 229 7.80 21.72 -17.50
CA GLU A 229 8.48 21.41 -18.77
C GLU A 229 8.83 19.93 -18.88
N ASN A 230 9.38 19.34 -17.81
CA ASN A 230 9.64 17.91 -17.80
C ASN A 230 8.34 17.09 -17.91
N ALA A 231 7.28 17.47 -17.19
CA ALA A 231 6.01 16.75 -17.22
C ALA A 231 5.40 16.73 -18.63
N VAL A 232 5.35 17.88 -19.33
CA VAL A 232 4.81 17.94 -20.69
C VAL A 232 5.73 17.28 -21.72
N GLN A 233 7.04 17.27 -21.50
CA GLN A 233 7.97 16.57 -22.37
C GLN A 233 7.81 15.04 -22.33
N PHE A 234 7.57 14.46 -21.15
CA PHE A 234 7.41 13.01 -21.02
C PHE A 234 5.97 12.51 -21.14
N PHE A 235 4.98 13.34 -20.77
CA PHE A 235 3.58 12.92 -20.62
C PHE A 235 2.60 13.75 -21.45
N GLY A 236 3.08 14.77 -22.18
CA GLY A 236 2.23 15.74 -22.87
C GLY A 236 1.44 15.18 -24.06
N GLU A 237 1.81 14.02 -24.62
CA GLU A 237 1.07 13.40 -25.72
C GLU A 237 -0.27 12.82 -25.27
N ALA A 238 -0.29 12.22 -24.07
CA ALA A 238 -1.43 11.46 -23.56
C ALA A 238 -2.18 12.14 -22.39
N HIS A 239 -1.59 13.17 -21.75
CA HIS A 239 -2.17 13.78 -20.55
C HIS A 239 -2.44 15.28 -20.73
N ILE A 240 -3.69 15.62 -21.07
CA ILE A 240 -4.14 17.02 -21.19
C ILE A 240 -3.85 17.83 -19.90
N LYS A 241 -4.04 17.19 -18.73
CA LYS A 241 -3.87 17.84 -17.42
C LYS A 241 -2.49 18.48 -17.24
N VAL A 242 -1.41 17.88 -17.76
CA VAL A 242 -0.06 18.44 -17.59
C VAL A 242 0.10 19.79 -18.30
N TRP A 243 -0.58 19.98 -19.44
CA TRP A 243 -0.60 21.26 -20.15
C TRP A 243 -1.45 22.30 -19.44
N ILE A 244 -2.62 21.90 -18.93
CA ILE A 244 -3.51 22.78 -18.16
C ILE A 244 -2.80 23.28 -16.90
N ASP A 245 -2.13 22.40 -16.16
CA ASP A 245 -1.40 22.76 -14.95
C ASP A 245 -0.20 23.65 -15.26
N TYR A 246 0.46 23.45 -16.41
CA TYR A 246 1.53 24.34 -16.85
C TYR A 246 1.00 25.74 -17.20
N ILE A 247 -0.11 25.84 -17.94
CA ILE A 247 -0.74 27.13 -18.26
C ILE A 247 -1.19 27.86 -16.98
N LYS A 248 -1.78 27.14 -16.02
CA LYS A 248 -2.16 27.71 -14.72
C LYS A 248 -0.95 28.27 -13.99
N PHE A 249 0.19 27.59 -14.02
CA PHE A 249 1.43 28.09 -13.45
C PHE A 249 1.90 29.37 -14.14
N GLU A 250 2.01 29.43 -15.48
CA GLU A 250 2.48 30.67 -16.14
C GLU A 250 1.54 31.86 -15.90
N LYS A 251 0.23 31.62 -15.73
CA LYS A 251 -0.72 32.67 -15.33
C LYS A 251 -0.38 33.30 -13.98
N THR A 252 0.21 32.55 -13.03
CA THR A 252 0.61 33.12 -11.73
C THR A 252 1.92 33.91 -11.80
N GLN A 253 2.69 33.76 -12.87
CA GLN A 253 3.98 34.44 -13.06
C GLN A 253 3.86 35.75 -13.87
N ASP A 254 2.65 36.13 -14.26
CA ASP A 254 2.34 37.30 -15.11
C ASP A 254 3.17 37.35 -16.41
N THR A 255 3.31 36.19 -17.07
CA THR A 255 4.04 36.01 -18.33
C THR A 255 3.11 35.60 -19.50
N PRO A 256 2.24 36.49 -20.01
CA PRO A 256 1.24 36.15 -21.05
C PRO A 256 1.82 35.54 -22.33
N LYS A 257 3.04 35.93 -22.72
CA LYS A 257 3.70 35.39 -23.92
C LYS A 257 3.96 33.89 -23.82
N ASN A 258 4.30 33.40 -22.62
CA ASN A 258 4.57 31.98 -22.42
C ASN A 258 3.28 31.15 -22.53
N ILE A 259 2.14 31.71 -22.11
CA ILE A 259 0.84 31.01 -22.15
C ILE A 259 0.47 30.65 -23.60
N SER A 260 0.56 31.61 -24.53
CA SER A 260 0.24 31.35 -25.95
C SER A 260 1.16 30.28 -26.55
N LEU A 261 2.47 30.34 -26.23
CA LEU A 261 3.44 29.37 -26.72
C LEU A 261 3.17 27.96 -26.17
N ILE A 262 2.79 27.85 -24.90
CA ILE A 262 2.45 26.56 -24.29
C ILE A 262 1.19 25.98 -24.90
N TYR A 263 0.16 26.82 -25.14
CA TYR A 263 -1.08 26.41 -25.79
C TYR A 263 -0.82 25.85 -27.21
N ASP A 264 -0.04 26.59 -28.02
CA ASP A 264 0.33 26.13 -29.37
C ASP A 264 1.13 24.83 -29.35
N ARG A 265 1.98 24.66 -28.33
CA ARG A 265 2.77 23.44 -28.15
C ARG A 265 1.89 22.26 -27.74
N ALA A 266 0.91 22.49 -26.86
CA ALA A 266 -0.05 21.46 -26.44
C ALA A 266 -0.84 20.91 -27.63
N ILE A 267 -1.39 21.78 -28.50
CA ILE A 267 -2.13 21.36 -29.70
C ILE A 267 -1.29 20.50 -30.64
N LYS A 268 0.02 20.82 -30.77
CA LYS A 268 0.93 20.09 -31.65
C LYS A 268 1.41 18.75 -31.07
N THR A 269 1.39 18.58 -29.75
CA THR A 269 1.93 17.40 -29.07
C THR A 269 0.85 16.42 -28.63
N LEU A 270 -0.35 16.90 -28.27
CA LEU A 270 -1.44 16.04 -27.86
C LEU A 270 -1.90 15.10 -28.98
N ASN A 271 -2.28 13.88 -28.61
CA ASN A 271 -2.99 12.99 -29.51
C ASN A 271 -4.24 13.66 -30.07
N VAL A 272 -4.55 13.41 -31.34
CA VAL A 272 -5.63 14.11 -32.08
C VAL A 272 -6.96 14.08 -31.34
N ASP A 273 -7.30 12.95 -30.72
CA ASP A 273 -8.56 12.78 -29.95
C ASP A 273 -8.63 13.66 -28.70
N LEU A 274 -7.48 14.06 -28.15
CA LEU A 274 -7.36 14.87 -26.96
C LEU A 274 -7.32 16.38 -27.27
N VAL A 275 -6.97 16.78 -28.49
CA VAL A 275 -6.88 18.19 -28.89
C VAL A 275 -8.23 18.88 -28.75
N ASN A 276 -9.30 18.30 -29.30
CA ASN A 276 -10.65 18.87 -29.21
C ASN A 276 -11.10 19.09 -27.75
N THR A 277 -10.72 18.16 -26.85
CA THR A 277 -11.04 18.25 -25.42
C THR A 277 -10.22 19.34 -24.73
N PHE A 278 -9.00 19.61 -25.18
CA PHE A 278 -8.15 20.66 -24.64
C PHE A 278 -8.58 22.06 -25.10
N GLU A 279 -9.17 22.19 -26.29
CA GLU A 279 -9.66 23.46 -26.84
C GLU A 279 -11.02 23.89 -26.26
N THR A 280 -11.77 22.97 -25.64
CA THR A 280 -13.09 23.21 -25.03
C THR A 280 -12.99 23.64 -23.58
#